data_AF-A0A0A7DKF8-F1
#
_entry.id   AF-A0A0A7DKF8-F1
#
_cell.length_a   1.000
_cell.length_b   1.000
_cell.length_c   1.000
_cell.angle_alpha   90.00
_cell.angle_beta   90.00
_cell.angle_gamma   90.00
#
_symmetry.space_group_name_H-M   'P 1'
#
loop_
_entity.id
_entity.type
_entity.pdbx_description
1 polymer ?
#
loop_
_entity_poly.entity_id
_entity_poly.type
_entity_poly.pdbx_seq_one_letter_code
_entity_poly.pdbx_strand_id
1 'polypeptide(L)'
;GVDGEQNVVIISIPSVLDPAMAPEGKHVVHAYAAGNEPFDVWENVKKNSEEYKQMKEQRSQKLWEALERVIPDIRQRASKERGGFALVG
;
A
#
# COMPACT_ATOMS: atom_id res chain seq x y z
N GLY A 1 -19.56 -0.08 -10.50
CA GLY A 1 -18.53 0.28 -11.49
C GLY A 1 -17.19 0.34 -10.81
N VAL A 2 -16.12 0.35 -11.60
CA VAL A 2 -14.74 0.49 -11.09
C VAL A 2 -14.26 1.94 -11.14
N ASP A 3 -15.14 2.89 -11.47
CA ASP A 3 -14.76 4.26 -11.86
C ASP A 3 -14.66 5.23 -10.67
N GLY A 4 -14.95 4.78 -9.45
CA GLY A 4 -14.85 5.59 -8.26
C GLY A 4 -13.40 5.81 -7.82
N GLU A 5 -13.09 7.00 -7.32
CA GLU A 5 -11.76 7.27 -6.74
C GLU A 5 -11.44 6.27 -5.63
N GLN A 6 -10.32 5.56 -5.77
CA GLN A 6 -9.82 4.56 -4.83
C GLN A 6 -10.86 3.50 -4.37
N ASN A 7 -11.88 3.21 -5.19
CA ASN A 7 -12.96 2.29 -4.83
C ASN A 7 -12.58 0.80 -4.97
N VAL A 8 -11.51 0.52 -5.71
CA VAL A 8 -10.94 -0.82 -5.89
C VAL A 8 -9.47 -0.79 -5.49
N VAL A 9 -9.10 -1.71 -4.60
CA VAL A 9 -7.72 -1.94 -4.18
C VAL A 9 -7.31 -3.34 -4.62
N ILE A 10 -6.18 -3.41 -5.32
CA ILE A 10 -5.54 -4.66 -5.70
C ILE A 10 -4.47 -4.97 -4.66
N ILE A 11 -4.50 -6.20 -4.10
CA ILE A 11 -3.52 -6.71 -3.15
C ILE A 11 -2.86 -7.94 -3.76
N SER A 12 -1.53 -7.95 -3.82
CA SER A 12 -0.72 -9.07 -4.30
C SER A 12 0.30 -9.48 -3.24
N ILE A 13 0.40 -10.78 -2.98
CA ILE A 13 1.33 -11.39 -2.02
C ILE A 13 2.14 -12.47 -2.75
N PRO A 14 3.14 -12.08 -3.56
CA PRO A 14 3.86 -13.03 -4.43
C PRO A 14 4.61 -14.10 -3.64
N SER A 15 5.02 -13.82 -2.40
CA SER A 15 5.76 -14.79 -1.58
C SER A 15 4.92 -15.94 -1.02
N VAL A 16 3.60 -15.93 -1.25
CA VAL A 16 2.76 -17.12 -1.06
C VAL A 16 3.06 -18.18 -2.13
N LEU A 17 3.41 -17.74 -3.36
CA LEU A 17 3.75 -18.63 -4.46
C LEU A 17 5.26 -18.96 -4.48
N ASP A 18 6.11 -17.94 -4.31
CA ASP A 18 7.56 -18.09 -4.29
C ASP A 18 8.17 -17.46 -3.03
N PRO A 19 8.52 -18.27 -2.01
CA PRO A 19 9.11 -17.77 -0.77
C PRO A 19 10.40 -16.96 -0.98
N ALA A 20 11.13 -17.16 -2.08
CA ALA A 20 12.36 -16.40 -2.37
C ALA A 20 12.09 -14.91 -2.67
N MET A 21 10.82 -14.53 -2.87
CA MET A 21 10.40 -13.14 -3.07
C MET A 21 10.33 -12.31 -1.79
N ALA A 22 10.57 -12.93 -0.63
CA ALA A 22 10.64 -12.24 0.64
C ALA A 22 11.83 -12.73 1.49
N PRO A 23 12.32 -11.93 2.45
CA PRO A 23 13.21 -12.43 3.49
C PRO A 23 12.58 -13.60 4.25
N GLU A 24 13.42 -14.46 4.84
CA GLU A 24 12.96 -15.56 5.68
C GLU A 24 12.07 -15.04 6.84
N GLY A 25 10.96 -15.73 7.09
CA GLY A 25 9.95 -15.33 8.09
C GLY A 25 9.18 -14.05 7.74
N LYS A 26 9.11 -13.68 6.46
CA LYS A 26 8.37 -12.49 6.00
C LYS A 26 7.57 -12.77 4.73
N HIS A 27 6.53 -11.97 4.53
CA HIS A 27 5.85 -11.85 3.25
C HIS A 27 6.01 -10.42 2.69
N VAL A 28 6.12 -10.32 1.36
CA VAL A 28 6.02 -9.03 0.67
C VAL A 28 4.57 -8.83 0.25
N VAL A 29 3.99 -7.68 0.58
CA VAL A 29 2.65 -7.29 0.16
C VAL A 29 2.71 -6.03 -0.68
N HIS A 30 2.19 -6.13 -1.89
CA HIS A 30 2.03 -5.00 -2.80
C HIS A 30 0.55 -4.66 -2.93
N ALA A 31 0.17 -3.47 -2.47
CA ALA A 31 -1.21 -2.97 -2.55
C ALA A 31 -1.25 -1.62 -3.27
N TYR A 32 -2.20 -1.45 -4.19
CA TYR A 32 -2.41 -0.20 -4.93
C TYR A 32 -3.89 -0.04 -5.33
N ALA A 33 -4.34 1.21 -5.47
CA ALA A 33 -5.66 1.51 -5.99
C ALA A 33 -5.69 1.38 -7.52
N ALA A 34 -6.86 1.11 -8.11
CA ALA A 34 -7.04 0.90 -9.55
C ALA A 34 -6.78 2.12 -10.46
N GLY A 35 -6.03 3.13 -10.00
CA GLY A 35 -5.60 4.27 -10.83
C GLY A 35 -6.67 5.32 -11.11
N ASN A 36 -7.79 5.31 -10.39
CA ASN A 36 -8.90 6.25 -10.58
C ASN A 36 -8.71 7.60 -9.86
N GLU A 37 -7.50 7.87 -9.37
CA GLU A 37 -7.18 9.14 -8.74
C GLU A 37 -6.60 10.07 -9.81
N PRO A 38 -7.19 11.25 -10.02
CA PRO A 38 -6.66 12.23 -10.96
C PRO A 38 -5.22 12.63 -10.62
N PHE A 39 -4.36 12.75 -11.64
CA PHE A 39 -2.94 13.07 -11.44
C PHE A 39 -2.71 14.53 -11.03
N ASP A 40 -3.58 15.44 -11.46
CA ASP A 40 -3.56 16.88 -11.16
C ASP A 40 -3.53 17.19 -9.66
N VAL A 41 -4.11 16.31 -8.84
CA VAL A 41 -4.03 16.38 -7.37
C VAL A 41 -2.58 16.40 -6.86
N TRP A 42 -1.64 15.78 -7.58
CA TRP A 42 -0.22 15.71 -7.21
C TRP A 42 0.67 16.72 -7.93
N GLU A 43 0.19 17.39 -9.00
CA GLU A 43 1.04 18.21 -9.90
C GLU A 43 1.82 19.31 -9.17
N ASN A 44 1.20 19.93 -8.18
CA ASN A 44 1.77 21.06 -7.45
C ASN A 44 2.43 20.66 -6.13
N VAL A 45 2.48 19.36 -5.83
CA VAL A 45 3.00 18.85 -4.56
C VAL A 45 4.47 18.45 -4.74
N LYS A 46 5.37 19.25 -4.16
CA LYS A 46 6.82 18.98 -4.26
C LYS A 46 7.16 17.63 -3.62
N LYS A 47 7.80 16.74 -4.37
CA LYS A 47 8.29 15.45 -3.85
C LYS A 47 9.10 15.63 -2.57
N ASN A 48 8.87 14.75 -1.59
CA ASN A 48 9.51 14.75 -0.27
C ASN A 48 9.21 15.97 0.62
N SER A 49 8.33 16.89 0.21
CA SER A 49 7.82 17.92 1.10
C SER A 49 7.01 17.31 2.24
N GLU A 50 6.78 18.09 3.30
CA GLU A 50 5.94 17.66 4.39
C GLU A 50 4.49 17.45 3.93
N GLU A 51 3.99 18.34 3.08
CA GLU A 51 2.70 18.21 2.39
C GLU A 51 2.60 16.90 1.60
N TYR A 52 3.64 16.54 0.82
CA TYR A 52 3.67 15.27 0.08
C TYR A 52 3.55 14.06 1.00
N LYS A 53 4.27 14.07 2.13
CA LYS A 53 4.23 12.96 3.10
C LYS A 53 2.86 12.85 3.76
N GLN A 54 2.28 13.97 4.18
CA GLN A 54 0.94 14.01 4.79
C GLN A 54 -0.12 13.54 3.80
N MET A 55 -0.06 14.02 2.56
CA MET A 55 -0.98 13.62 1.50
C MET A 55 -0.84 12.14 1.15
N LYS A 56 0.39 11.62 1.07
CA LYS A 56 0.64 10.18 0.88
C LYS A 56 0.09 9.35 2.03
N GLU A 57 0.28 9.77 3.28
CA GLU A 57 -0.24 9.07 4.45
C GLU A 57 -1.77 9.03 4.44
N GLN A 58 -2.43 10.18 4.20
CA GLN A 58 -3.89 10.29 4.12
C GLN A 58 -4.47 9.40 3.01
N ARG A 59 -3.93 9.52 1.79
CA ARG A 59 -4.41 8.75 0.63
C ARG A 59 -4.10 7.26 0.74
N SER A 60 -3.07 6.87 1.48
CA SER A 60 -2.77 5.45 1.72
C SER A 60 -3.73 4.76 2.69
N GLN A 61 -4.56 5.51 3.45
CA GLN A 61 -5.47 4.89 4.43
C GLN A 61 -6.45 3.91 3.78
N LYS A 62 -6.90 4.17 2.55
CA LYS A 62 -7.77 3.22 1.81
C LYS A 62 -7.08 1.89 1.52
N LEU A 63 -5.77 1.90 1.29
CA LEU A 63 -4.99 0.68 1.12
C LEU A 63 -4.88 -0.09 2.43
N TRP A 64 -4.68 0.62 3.54
CA TRP A 64 -4.66 0.00 4.87
C TRP A 64 -6.01 -0.60 5.26
N GLU A 65 -7.11 0.13 5.08
CA GLU A 65 -8.46 -0.38 5.32
C GLU A 65 -8.73 -1.65 4.51
N ALA A 66 -8.27 -1.70 3.26
CA ALA A 66 -8.40 -2.90 2.42
C ALA A 66 -7.53 -4.06 2.93
N LEU A 67 -6.30 -3.78 3.34
CA LEU A 67 -5.39 -4.78 3.90
C LEU A 67 -5.93 -5.35 5.22
N GLU A 68 -6.47 -4.53 6.11
CA GLU A 68 -7.06 -4.96 7.39
C GLU A 68 -8.27 -5.88 7.21
N ARG A 69 -8.98 -5.81 6.08
CA ARG A 69 -10.05 -6.77 5.77
C ARG A 69 -9.53 -8.16 5.43
N VAL A 70 -8.29 -8.28 4.97
CA VAL A 70 -7.66 -9.55 4.56
C VAL A 70 -6.75 -10.08 5.67
N ILE A 71 -6.00 -9.18 6.32
CA ILE A 71 -5.04 -9.46 7.39
C ILE A 71 -5.33 -8.46 8.53
N PRO A 72 -6.19 -8.81 9.51
CA PRO A 72 -6.71 -7.86 10.50
C PRO A 72 -5.68 -7.12 11.34
N ASP A 73 -4.52 -7.72 11.60
CA ASP A 73 -3.44 -7.17 12.40
C ASP A 73 -2.24 -6.66 11.55
N ILE A 74 -2.45 -6.44 10.26
CA ILE A 74 -1.43 -6.01 9.28
C ILE A 74 -0.58 -4.84 9.77
N ARG A 75 -1.19 -3.83 10.42
CA ARG A 75 -0.47 -2.64 10.89
C ARG A 75 0.56 -2.96 11.97
N GLN A 76 0.34 -4.01 12.76
CA GLN A 76 1.27 -4.45 13.80
C GLN A 76 2.43 -5.26 13.21
N ARG A 77 2.19 -5.95 12.09
CA ARG A 77 3.15 -6.80 11.38
C ARG A 77 4.00 -6.07 10.36
N ALA A 78 3.54 -4.92 9.87
CA ALA A 78 4.19 -4.20 8.79
C ALA A 78 5.52 -3.53 9.24
N SER A 79 6.60 -3.84 8.55
CA SER A 79 7.89 -3.16 8.67
C SER A 79 8.17 -2.27 7.45
N LYS A 80 8.90 -1.17 7.68
CA LYS A 80 9.23 -0.15 6.66
C LYS A 80 10.56 -0.43 5.93
N GLU A 81 11.03 -1.67 5.88
CA GLU A 81 12.42 -1.97 5.50
C GLU A 81 12.81 -1.51 4.09
N ARG A 82 11.88 -1.35 3.13
CA ARG A 82 12.20 -0.89 1.76
C ARG A 82 11.05 -0.18 1.06
N GLY A 83 10.74 1.07 1.40
CA GLY A 83 9.86 1.96 0.60
C GLY A 83 8.41 1.50 0.33
N GLY A 84 8.08 0.30 0.78
CA GLY A 84 6.81 -0.42 0.75
C GLY A 84 6.74 -1.32 1.98
N PHE A 85 5.56 -1.85 2.25
CA PHE A 85 5.30 -2.62 3.46
C PHE A 85 5.74 -4.07 3.27
N ALA A 86 6.68 -4.52 4.10
CA ALA A 86 6.97 -5.95 4.28
C ALA A 86 6.21 -6.42 5.51
N LEU A 87 5.49 -7.54 5.43
CA LEU A 87 4.84 -8.14 6.58
C LEU A 87 5.78 -9.12 7.26
N VAL A 88 5.89 -9.01 8.57
CA VAL A 88 6.55 -9.99 9.42
C VAL A 88 5.51 -11.01 9.86
N GLY A 89 5.78 -12.29 9.61
CA GLY A 89 4.86 -13.40 9.89
C GLY A 89 5.63 -14.59 10.42
#